data_AF-A0A924BCZ0-F1
#
_entry.id   AF-A0A924BCZ0-F1
#
_cell.length_a   1.000
_cell.length_b   1.000
_cell.length_c   1.000
_cell.angle_alpha   90.00
_cell.angle_beta   90.00
_cell.angle_gamma   90.00
#
_symmetry.space_group_name_H-M   'P 1'
#
loop_
_entity.id
_entity.type
_entity.pdbx_description
1 polymer ?
#
loop_
_entity_poly.entity_id
_entity_poly.type
_entity_poly.pdbx_seq_one_letter_code
_entity_poly.pdbx_strand_id
1 'polypeptide(L)'
;EERAREYAIMRAIGARSSLLRQVQRAELVGVGLLAGFLASVVAGAVGWALARYVFDFEWTASPLLPLFGSLAGAVLALAAGWWGLREVLNRPVVETLRRASE
;
A
#
# COMPACT_ATOMS: atom_id res chain seq x y z
N GLU A 1 0.39 21.22 -3.70
CA GLU A 1 -0.11 22.41 -2.97
C GLU A 1 -1.64 22.47 -2.91
N GLU A 2 -2.33 22.09 -3.99
CA GLU A 2 -3.80 22.07 -4.08
C GLU A 2 -4.47 21.22 -2.99
N ARG A 3 -4.01 19.98 -2.78
CA ARG A 3 -4.51 19.13 -1.67
C ARG A 3 -4.24 19.70 -0.28
N ALA A 4 -3.16 20.44 -0.08
CA ALA A 4 -2.86 21.03 1.23
C ALA A 4 -3.85 22.14 1.58
N ARG A 5 -4.30 22.92 0.58
CA ARG A 5 -5.35 23.93 0.72
C ARG A 5 -6.71 23.33 1.04
N GLU A 6 -7.10 22.26 0.34
CA GLU A 6 -8.36 21.54 0.63
C GLU A 6 -8.39 20.95 2.04
N TYR A 7 -7.26 20.40 2.51
CA TYR A 7 -7.11 19.90 3.88
C TYR A 7 -7.22 21.02 4.93
N ALA A 8 -6.62 22.18 4.67
CA ALA A 8 -6.69 23.32 5.57
C ALA A 8 -8.13 23.85 5.70
N ILE A 9 -8.86 23.91 4.58
CA ILE A 9 -10.28 24.29 4.55
C ILE A 9 -11.10 23.25 5.31
N MET A 10 -11.01 21.96 4.97
CA MET A 10 -11.72 20.88 5.66
C MET A 10 -11.47 20.89 7.19
N ARG A 11 -10.23 21.15 7.62
CA ARG A 11 -9.90 21.23 9.05
C ARG A 11 -10.46 22.49 9.73
N ALA A 12 -10.61 23.60 9.00
CA ALA A 12 -11.19 24.85 9.49
C ALA A 12 -12.73 24.77 9.68
N ILE A 13 -13.42 23.93 8.90
CA ILE A 13 -14.87 23.63 9.05
C ILE A 13 -15.17 22.40 9.93
N GLY A 14 -14.17 21.86 10.64
CA GLY A 14 -14.37 20.79 11.62
C GLY A 14 -14.36 19.36 11.04
N ALA A 15 -13.94 19.18 9.79
CA ALA A 15 -13.84 17.86 9.19
C ALA A 15 -12.82 17.01 9.94
N ARG A 16 -13.28 15.86 10.41
CA ARG A 16 -12.54 14.97 11.30
C ARG A 16 -11.37 14.37 10.52
N SER A 17 -10.15 14.57 11.02
CA SER A 17 -8.89 13.95 10.53
C SER A 17 -8.93 12.42 10.40
N SER A 18 -10.01 11.77 10.86
CA SER A 18 -10.33 10.36 10.65
C SER A 18 -10.76 10.04 9.21
N LEU A 19 -11.45 10.93 8.50
CA LEU A 19 -11.95 10.65 7.13
C LEU A 19 -10.78 10.54 6.15
N LEU A 20 -9.83 11.46 6.26
CA LEU A 20 -8.61 11.50 5.43
C LEU A 20 -7.75 10.25 5.66
N ARG A 21 -7.67 9.77 6.91
CA ARG A 21 -7.02 8.49 7.24
C ARG A 21 -7.78 7.27 6.69
N GLN A 22 -9.10 7.31 6.64
CA GLN A 22 -9.90 6.22 6.05
C GLN A 22 -9.69 6.15 4.54
N VAL A 23 -9.74 7.28 3.84
CA VAL A 23 -9.51 7.33 2.38
C VAL A 23 -8.11 6.84 2.03
N GLN A 24 -7.07 7.33 2.71
CA GLN A 24 -5.69 6.87 2.47
C GLN A 24 -5.52 5.36 2.70
N ARG A 25 -6.16 4.82 3.75
CA ARG A 25 -6.14 3.37 4.02
C ARG A 25 -6.87 2.60 2.92
N ALA A 26 -8.00 3.10 2.44
CA ALA A 26 -8.74 2.46 1.35
C ALA A 26 -7.93 2.44 0.05
N GLU A 27 -7.23 3.52 -0.30
CA GLU A 27 -6.32 3.58 -1.44
C GLU A 27 -5.18 2.56 -1.30
N LEU A 28 -4.52 2.52 -0.13
CA LEU A 28 -3.42 1.57 0.12
C LEU A 28 -3.88 0.12 0.08
N VAL A 29 -5.05 -0.19 0.64
CA VAL A 29 -5.64 -1.53 0.55
C VAL A 29 -5.93 -1.88 -0.90
N GLY A 30 -6.57 -0.98 -1.67
CA GLY A 30 -6.89 -1.22 -3.07
C GLY A 30 -5.65 -1.50 -3.91
N VAL A 31 -4.63 -0.64 -3.82
CA VAL A 31 -3.36 -0.82 -4.55
C VAL A 31 -2.63 -2.08 -4.07
N GLY A 32 -2.59 -2.33 -2.76
CA GLY A 32 -1.95 -3.51 -2.19
C GLY A 32 -2.62 -4.83 -2.62
N LEU A 33 -3.96 -4.87 -2.65
CA LEU A 33 -4.71 -6.02 -3.16
C LEU A 33 -4.35 -6.29 -4.63
N LEU A 34 -4.38 -5.27 -5.48
CA LEU A 34 -4.07 -5.40 -6.91
C LEU A 34 -2.62 -5.81 -7.15
N ALA A 35 -1.67 -5.20 -6.44
CA ALA A 35 -0.26 -5.53 -6.55
C ALA A 35 0.00 -6.98 -6.10
N GLY A 36 -0.58 -7.40 -4.97
CA GLY A 36 -0.47 -8.75 -4.45
C GLY A 36 -1.11 -9.80 -5.37
N PHE A 37 -2.27 -9.49 -5.94
CA PHE A 37 -2.92 -10.33 -6.95
C PHE A 37 -2.02 -10.54 -8.17
N LEU A 38 -1.51 -9.47 -8.77
CA LEU A 38 -0.65 -9.55 -9.95
C LEU A 38 0.65 -10.30 -9.65
N ALA A 39 1.30 -10.00 -8.52
CA ALA A 39 2.53 -10.65 -8.11
C ALA A 39 2.35 -12.16 -7.93
N SER A 40 1.26 -12.59 -7.28
CA SER A 40 0.97 -14.02 -7.06
C SER A 40 0.58 -14.77 -8.33
N VAL A 41 -0.11 -14.13 -9.27
CA VAL A 41 -0.36 -14.71 -10.60
C VAL A 41 0.96 -14.94 -11.33
N VAL A 42 1.84 -13.94 -11.37
CA VAL A 42 3.16 -14.06 -12.03
C VAL A 42 4.02 -15.12 -11.32
N ALA A 43 4.10 -15.09 -10.00
CA ALA A 43 4.84 -16.08 -9.22
C ALA A 43 4.30 -17.50 -9.44
N GLY A 44 2.97 -17.66 -9.50
CA GLY A 44 2.32 -18.93 -9.80
C GLY A 44 2.66 -19.43 -11.21
N ALA A 45 2.60 -18.55 -12.22
CA ALA A 45 2.94 -18.90 -13.59
C ALA A 45 4.42 -19.30 -13.74
N VAL A 46 5.33 -18.55 -13.13
CA VAL A 46 6.77 -18.84 -13.12
C VAL A 46 7.05 -20.14 -12.36
N GLY A 47 6.44 -20.32 -11.18
CA GLY A 47 6.58 -21.55 -10.40
C GLY A 47 6.09 -22.78 -11.16
N TRP A 48 4.99 -22.64 -11.90
CA TRP A 48 4.45 -23.71 -12.74
C TRP A 48 5.38 -24.03 -13.91
N ALA A 49 5.89 -23.01 -14.59
CA ALA A 49 6.83 -23.19 -15.68
C ALA A 49 8.11 -23.90 -15.18
N LEU A 50 8.66 -23.48 -14.05
CA LEU A 50 9.84 -24.14 -13.47
C LEU A 50 9.54 -25.59 -13.10
N ALA A 51 8.43 -25.85 -12.42
CA ALA A 51 8.04 -27.20 -12.03
C ALA A 51 7.94 -28.12 -13.26
N ARG A 52 7.31 -27.65 -14.34
CA ARG A 52 7.11 -28.45 -15.56
C ARG A 52 8.36 -28.57 -16.43
N TYR A 53 9.07 -27.48 -16.68
CA TYR A 53 10.15 -27.46 -17.69
C TYR A 53 11.54 -27.72 -17.11
N VAL A 54 11.77 -27.44 -15.84
CA VAL A 54 13.09 -27.58 -15.20
C VAL A 54 13.16 -28.78 -14.29
N PHE A 55 12.10 -29.01 -13.51
CA PHE A 55 12.09 -30.03 -12.47
C PHE A 55 11.25 -31.28 -12.81
N ASP A 56 10.53 -31.27 -13.93
CA ASP A 56 9.66 -32.36 -14.41
C ASP A 56 8.64 -32.85 -13.36
N PHE A 57 8.15 -31.94 -12.52
CA PHE A 57 7.14 -32.19 -11.49
C PHE A 57 5.73 -31.89 -12.00
N GLU A 58 4.78 -32.76 -11.66
CA GLU A 58 3.34 -32.49 -11.82
C GLU A 58 2.85 -31.57 -10.69
N TRP A 59 3.16 -30.28 -10.80
CA TRP A 59 2.68 -29.27 -9.89
C TRP A 59 1.46 -28.54 -10.46
N THR A 60 0.40 -28.43 -9.65
CA THR A 60 -0.80 -27.66 -9.98
C THR A 60 -0.84 -26.38 -9.15
N ALA A 61 -0.97 -25.24 -9.82
CA ALA A 61 -1.10 -23.96 -9.14
C ALA A 61 -2.45 -23.87 -8.44
N SER A 62 -2.44 -23.62 -7.12
CA SER A 62 -3.68 -23.50 -6.34
C SER A 62 -4.44 -22.21 -6.71
N PRO A 63 -5.76 -22.27 -6.98
CA PRO A 63 -6.60 -21.09 -7.21
C PRO A 63 -6.67 -20.14 -6.00
N LEU A 64 -6.23 -20.58 -4.82
CA LEU A 64 -6.17 -19.74 -3.62
C LEU A 64 -4.95 -18.84 -3.59
N LEU A 65 -3.93 -19.12 -4.40
CA LEU A 65 -2.68 -18.37 -4.41
C LEU A 65 -2.89 -16.87 -4.72
N PRO A 66 -3.74 -16.49 -5.71
CA PRO A 66 -4.06 -15.09 -5.95
C PRO A 66 -4.79 -14.40 -4.79
N LEU A 67 -5.64 -15.13 -4.06
CA LEU A 67 -6.35 -14.60 -2.90
C LEU A 67 -5.38 -14.27 -1.77
N PHE A 68 -4.49 -15.21 -1.42
CA PHE A 68 -3.48 -14.98 -0.39
C PHE A 68 -2.47 -13.92 -0.81
N GLY A 69 -2.07 -13.89 -2.09
CA GLY A 69 -1.21 -12.86 -2.64
C GLY A 69 -1.82 -11.47 -2.48
N SER A 70 -3.09 -11.31 -2.85
CA SER A 70 -3.84 -10.05 -2.69
C SER A 70 -3.87 -9.60 -1.23
N LEU A 71 -4.25 -10.50 -0.32
CA LEU A 71 -4.33 -10.20 1.12
C LEU A 71 -2.96 -9.81 1.69
N ALA A 72 -1.91 -10.54 1.33
CA ALA A 72 -0.54 -10.21 1.72
C ALA A 72 -0.12 -8.83 1.18
N GLY A 73 -0.41 -8.54 -0.09
CA GLY A 73 -0.11 -7.24 -0.70
C GLY A 73 -0.83 -6.08 -0.01
N ALA A 74 -2.09 -6.26 0.38
CA ALA A 74 -2.85 -5.27 1.15
C ALA A 74 -2.23 -5.01 2.52
N VAL A 75 -1.87 -6.07 3.24
CA VAL A 75 -1.22 -5.97 4.57
C VAL A 75 0.13 -5.27 4.44
N LEU A 76 0.94 -5.62 3.44
CA LEU A 76 2.24 -5.00 3.20
C LEU A 76 2.11 -3.52 2.82
N ALA A 77 1.15 -3.17 1.95
CA ALA A 77 0.90 -1.77 1.58
C ALA A 77 0.45 -0.92 2.78
N LEU A 78 -0.41 -1.48 3.65
CA LEU A 78 -0.80 -0.84 4.90
C LEU A 78 0.38 -0.67 5.88
N ALA A 79 1.22 -1.69 6.01
CA ALA A 79 2.41 -1.64 6.86
C ALA A 79 3.41 -0.59 6.36
N ALA A 80 3.66 -0.56 5.05
CA ALA A 80 4.51 0.44 4.40
C ALA A 80 3.97 1.87 4.59
N GLY A 81 2.65 2.06 4.43
CA GLY A 81 1.99 3.33 4.69
C GLY A 81 2.09 3.77 6.15
N TRP A 82 2.01 2.84 7.11
CA TRP A 82 2.26 3.15 8.53
C TRP A 82 3.72 3.56 8.75
N TRP A 83 4.69 2.79 8.23
CA TRP A 83 6.12 3.11 8.38
C TRP A 83 6.47 4.49 7.82
N GLY A 84 5.98 4.83 6.63
CA GLY A 84 6.18 6.16 6.05
C GLY A 84 5.63 7.28 6.92
N LEU A 85 4.46 7.07 7.55
CA LEU A 85 3.89 8.06 8.47
C LEU A 85 4.66 8.19 9.79
N ARG A 86 5.18 7.07 10.33
CA ARG A 86 6.08 7.07 11.49
C ARG A 86 7.39 7.80 11.19
N GLU A 87 7.95 7.59 10.01
CA GLU A 87 9.19 8.24 9.60
C GLU A 87 9.01 9.75 9.42
N VAL A 88 7.89 10.19 8.86
CA VAL A 88 7.55 11.62 8.74
C VAL A 88 7.26 12.27 10.10
N LEU A 89 6.57 11.58 11.02
CA LEU A 89 6.31 12.09 12.38
C LEU A 89 7.57 12.16 13.26
N ASN A 90 8.58 11.33 12.97
CA ASN A 90 9.87 11.38 13.64
C ASN A 90 10.83 12.43 13.06
N ARG A 91 10.47 13.11 11.96
CA ARG A 91 11.20 14.31 11.53
C ARG A 91 10.74 15.50 12.39
N PRO A 92 11.66 16.21 13.06
CA PRO A 92 11.29 17.33 13.92
C PRO A 92 10.55 18.41 13.11
N VAL A 93 9.37 18.79 13.60
CA VAL A 93 8.44 19.79 13.01
C VAL A 93 9.14 21.14 12.71
N VAL A 94 10.25 21.40 13.39
CA VAL A 94 11.09 22.59 13.20
C VAL A 94 11.57 22.74 11.75
N GLU A 95 11.85 21.65 11.04
CA GLU A 95 12.29 21.70 9.62
C GLU A 95 11.15 22.08 8.68
N THR A 96 9.91 21.69 9.02
CA THR A 96 8.72 21.99 8.20
C THR A 96 8.25 23.43 8.40
N LEU A 97 8.41 23.97 9.61
CA LEU A 97 8.15 25.38 9.91
C LEU A 97 9.23 26.30 9.30
N ARG A 98 10.50 25.90 9.32
CA ARG A 98 11.60 26.70 8.75
C ARG A 98 11.50 26.89 7.24
N ARG A 99 10.96 25.90 6.50
CA ARG A 99 10.72 25.98 5.05
C ARG A 99 9.45 26.75 4.65
N ALA A 100 8.53 26.98 5.57
CA ALA A 100 7.32 27.78 5.30
C ALA A 100 7.50 29.26 5.67
N SER A 101 8.56 29.58 6.41
CA SER A 101 8.96 30.95 6.76
C SER A 101 9.98 31.55 5.79
N GLU A 102 10.60 30.74 4.92
CA GLU A 102 11.33 31.19 3.73
C GLU A 102 10.35 31.28 2.54
#